data_AF-X6M1N2-F1
#
_entry.id   AF-X6M1N2-F1
#
_cell.length_a   1.000
_cell.length_b   1.000
_cell.length_c   1.000
_cell.angle_alpha   90.00
_cell.angle_beta   90.00
_cell.angle_gamma   90.00
#
_symmetry.space_group_name_H-M   'P 1'
#
loop_
_entity.id
_entity.type
_entity.pdbx_description
1 polymer ?
#
loop_
_entity_poly.entity_id
_entity_poly.type
_entity_poly.pdbx_seq_one_letter_code
_entity_poly.pdbx_strand_id
1 'polypeptide(L)'
;MNRSIWAAYGDANNVANQSISNIRTVRAFGCEQKEVRKFDDALNEALQRGILDAFAGTGTLYPKRLHTTFIDLFICLDNTINLHILYKGTFALTNYLDLGAGVLILYFGGITIFDYNNGDSAHSNLTLGHLITFQLYWNMINTAFKSLQNILTSFTRAAGAAQRIFTLLDSLPDIDMESGTDPGVIKGHIVIKDLHFHYASRPEKPVLQVESSIILTRIHIIYLCIRTFLYTYIYIYFFFFFYNCTNNKMYKKKGY
;
A
#
# COMPACT_ATOMS: atom_id res chain seq x y z
N MET A 1 7.72 -0.18 -8.46
CA MET A 1 7.62 -1.62 -8.17
C MET A 1 6.16 -1.93 -7.84
N ASN A 2 5.58 -2.86 -8.59
CA ASN A 2 4.13 -3.08 -8.66
C ASN A 2 3.53 -3.48 -7.30
N ARG A 3 2.41 -2.85 -6.89
CA ARG A 3 1.69 -3.20 -5.64
C ARG A 3 1.24 -4.66 -5.63
N SER A 4 0.92 -5.23 -6.78
CA SER A 4 0.55 -6.65 -6.89
C SER A 4 1.73 -7.60 -6.66
N ILE A 5 2.96 -7.20 -7.01
CA ILE A 5 4.17 -7.98 -6.69
C ILE A 5 4.37 -7.99 -5.17
N TRP A 6 4.27 -6.83 -4.52
CA TRP A 6 4.37 -6.74 -3.06
C TRP A 6 3.25 -7.49 -2.33
N ALA A 7 2.04 -7.51 -2.88
CA ALA A 7 0.95 -8.31 -2.35
C ALA A 7 1.27 -9.82 -2.44
N ALA A 8 1.73 -10.30 -3.60
CA ALA A 8 2.12 -11.69 -3.78
C ALA A 8 3.31 -12.10 -2.87
N TYR A 9 4.31 -11.23 -2.71
CA TYR A 9 5.36 -11.43 -1.71
C TYR A 9 4.84 -11.43 -0.28
N GLY A 10 3.84 -10.59 0.02
CA GLY A 10 3.13 -10.58 1.29
C GLY A 10 2.45 -11.92 1.57
N ASP A 11 1.78 -12.49 0.58
CA ASP A 11 1.12 -13.79 0.67
C ASP A 11 2.12 -14.93 0.87
N ALA A 12 3.22 -14.93 0.12
CA ALA A 12 4.32 -15.89 0.32
C ALA A 12 4.92 -15.77 1.74
N ASN A 13 5.18 -14.55 2.22
CA ASN A 13 5.66 -14.32 3.58
C ASN A 13 4.65 -14.79 4.64
N ASN A 14 3.35 -14.59 4.42
CA ASN A 14 2.32 -15.09 5.32
C ASN A 14 2.34 -16.62 5.40
N VAL A 15 2.49 -17.32 4.27
CA VAL A 15 2.64 -18.78 4.24
C VAL A 15 3.88 -19.21 5.02
N ALA A 16 5.04 -18.63 4.75
CA ALA A 16 6.27 -18.95 5.46
C ALA A 16 6.15 -18.71 6.98
N ASN A 17 5.59 -17.56 7.38
CA ASN A 17 5.40 -17.22 8.79
C ASN A 17 4.47 -18.21 9.50
N GLN A 18 3.39 -18.66 8.85
CA GLN A 18 2.50 -19.68 9.41
C GLN A 18 3.22 -21.02 9.64
N SER A 19 4.02 -21.46 8.68
CA SER A 19 4.71 -22.75 8.74
C SER A 19 5.88 -22.71 9.75
N ILE A 20 6.63 -21.61 9.83
CA ILE A 20 7.69 -21.39 10.81
C ILE A 20 7.11 -21.27 12.23
N SER A 21 6.05 -20.47 12.40
CA SER A 21 5.40 -20.31 13.70
C SER A 21 4.85 -21.63 14.25
N ASN A 22 4.47 -22.56 13.37
CA ASN A 22 3.92 -23.87 13.73
C ASN A 22 4.88 -25.04 13.38
N ILE A 23 6.20 -24.80 13.39
CA ILE A 23 7.19 -25.77 12.91
C ILE A 23 7.11 -27.13 13.62
N ARG A 24 6.74 -27.16 14.90
CA ARG A 24 6.55 -28.41 15.66
C ARG A 24 5.43 -29.26 15.08
N THR A 25 4.34 -28.63 14.64
CA THR A 25 3.20 -29.31 14.00
C THR A 25 3.59 -29.82 12.63
N VAL A 26 4.27 -29.01 11.81
CA VAL A 26 4.74 -29.42 10.48
C VAL A 26 5.64 -30.65 10.57
N ARG A 27 6.56 -30.65 11.55
CA ARG A 27 7.48 -31.77 11.81
C ARG A 27 6.78 -33.00 12.39
N ALA A 28 5.78 -32.81 13.25
CA ALA A 28 5.00 -33.92 13.81
C ALA A 28 4.21 -34.68 12.72
N PHE A 29 3.77 -33.99 11.67
CA PHE A 29 3.08 -34.60 10.52
C PHE A 29 4.01 -34.90 9.32
N GLY A 30 5.33 -34.69 9.44
CA GLY A 30 6.29 -34.93 8.35
C GLY A 30 5.98 -34.17 7.05
N CYS A 31 5.37 -32.99 7.18
CA CYS A 31 4.82 -32.21 6.06
C CYS A 31 5.76 -31.10 5.58
N GLU A 32 7.05 -31.12 5.92
CA GLU A 32 8.00 -30.05 5.58
C GLU A 32 8.07 -29.81 4.07
N GLN A 33 8.15 -30.88 3.28
CA GLN A 33 8.21 -30.81 1.82
C GLN A 33 6.93 -30.22 1.21
N LYS A 34 5.78 -30.46 1.85
CA LYS A 34 4.48 -29.92 1.40
C LYS A 34 4.40 -28.41 1.64
N GLU A 35 4.90 -27.94 2.77
CA GLU A 35 4.93 -26.52 3.11
C GLU A 35 5.95 -25.75 2.28
N VAL A 36 7.13 -26.33 2.01
CA VAL A 36 8.13 -25.74 1.09
C VAL A 36 7.54 -25.56 -0.31
N ARG A 37 6.89 -26.58 -0.87
CA ARG A 37 6.24 -26.47 -2.18
C ARG A 37 5.17 -25.38 -2.21
N LYS A 38 4.35 -25.30 -1.16
CA LYS A 38 3.31 -24.27 -1.04
C LYS A 38 3.90 -22.86 -1.02
N PHE A 39 5.05 -22.67 -0.38
CA PHE A 39 5.79 -21.42 -0.39
C PHE A 39 6.40 -21.12 -1.78
N ASP A 40 7.01 -22.11 -2.42
CA ASP A 40 7.56 -21.98 -3.78
C ASP A 40 6.48 -21.60 -4.80
N ASP A 41 5.30 -22.22 -4.72
CA ASP A 41 4.16 -21.90 -5.59
C ASP A 41 3.70 -20.44 -5.41
N ALA A 42 3.63 -19.97 -4.16
CA ALA A 42 3.29 -18.57 -3.85
C ALA A 42 4.38 -17.58 -4.33
N LEU A 43 5.66 -17.96 -4.21
CA LEU A 43 6.77 -17.17 -4.73
C LEU A 43 6.81 -17.13 -6.26
N ASN A 44 6.48 -18.23 -6.93
CA ASN A 44 6.46 -18.31 -8.39
C ASN A 44 5.45 -17.33 -8.99
N GLU A 45 4.31 -17.10 -8.32
CA GLU A 45 3.36 -16.07 -8.74
C GLU A 45 3.98 -14.66 -8.67
N ALA A 46 4.67 -14.33 -7.57
CA ALA A 46 5.38 -13.05 -7.44
C ALA A 46 6.51 -12.91 -8.49
N LEU A 47 7.24 -13.99 -8.75
CA LEU A 47 8.31 -14.05 -9.74
C LEU A 47 7.79 -13.85 -11.16
N GLN A 48 6.73 -14.54 -11.57
CA GLN A 48 6.13 -14.38 -12.90
C GLN A 48 5.63 -12.95 -13.13
N ARG A 49 4.98 -12.36 -12.12
CA ARG A 49 4.56 -10.94 -12.17
C ARG A 49 5.76 -10.00 -12.24
N GLY A 50 6.85 -10.31 -11.55
CA GLY A 50 8.11 -9.56 -11.60
C GLY A 50 8.81 -9.64 -12.95
N ILE A 51 8.88 -10.84 -13.54
CA ILE A 51 9.43 -11.06 -14.87
C ILE A 51 8.60 -10.31 -15.93
N LEU A 52 7.27 -10.40 -15.86
CA LEU A 52 6.38 -9.65 -16.76
C LEU A 52 6.57 -8.13 -16.61
N ASP A 53 6.70 -7.63 -15.39
CA ASP A 53 6.95 -6.19 -15.14
C ASP A 53 8.35 -5.75 -15.60
N ALA A 54 9.36 -6.63 -15.50
CA ALA A 54 10.70 -6.41 -16.02
C ALA A 54 10.69 -6.38 -17.56
N PHE A 55 10.04 -7.33 -18.21
CA PHE A 55 9.86 -7.34 -19.66
C PHE A 55 9.04 -6.16 -20.17
N ALA A 56 7.97 -5.74 -19.47
CA ALA A 56 7.25 -4.51 -19.80
C ALA A 56 8.13 -3.25 -19.63
N GLY A 57 9.11 -3.30 -18.72
CA GLY A 57 10.12 -2.26 -18.55
C GLY A 57 11.19 -2.22 -19.64
N THR A 58 11.57 -3.38 -20.16
CA THR A 58 12.60 -3.53 -21.21
C THR A 58 12.01 -3.53 -22.63
N GLY A 59 10.72 -3.85 -22.77
CA GLY A 59 10.03 -4.12 -24.04
C GLY A 59 9.82 -2.91 -24.96
N THR A 60 10.18 -1.71 -24.53
CA THR A 60 10.28 -0.53 -25.40
C THR A 60 11.56 -0.51 -26.25
N LEU A 61 12.48 -1.49 -26.08
CA LEU A 61 13.71 -1.61 -26.87
C LEU A 61 13.61 -2.49 -28.12
N TYR A 62 12.48 -3.16 -28.39
CA TYR A 62 12.29 -3.90 -29.66
C TYR A 62 11.04 -3.42 -30.40
N PRO A 63 11.18 -2.45 -31.33
CA PRO A 63 10.10 -2.11 -32.22
C PRO A 63 10.04 -3.17 -33.32
N LYS A 64 9.23 -4.23 -33.14
CA LYS A 64 8.86 -5.05 -34.32
C LYS A 64 7.70 -4.46 -35.12
N ARG A 65 6.98 -3.44 -34.61
CA ARG A 65 6.02 -2.64 -35.40
C ARG A 65 5.89 -1.22 -34.83
N LEU A 66 6.43 -0.24 -35.54
CA LEU A 66 6.43 1.19 -35.19
C LEU A 66 5.04 1.86 -35.22
N HIS A 67 4.02 1.20 -35.79
CA HIS A 67 2.77 1.86 -36.18
C HIS A 67 1.61 1.71 -35.16
N THR A 68 1.74 0.86 -34.15
CA THR A 68 0.67 0.60 -33.17
C THR A 68 0.86 1.29 -31.82
N THR A 69 2.07 1.78 -31.52
CA THR A 69 2.40 2.40 -30.22
C THR A 69 1.62 3.69 -29.94
N PHE A 70 1.23 4.44 -30.96
CA PHE A 70 0.38 5.64 -30.81
C PHE A 70 -1.08 5.31 -30.45
N ILE A 71 -1.59 4.18 -30.92
CA ILE A 71 -2.98 3.74 -30.67
C ILE A 71 -3.07 3.10 -29.28
N ASP A 72 -2.04 2.35 -28.88
CA ASP A 72 -1.94 1.73 -27.55
C ASP A 72 -1.81 2.78 -26.42
N LEU A 73 -1.26 3.96 -26.72
CA LEU A 73 -1.18 5.11 -25.79
C LEU A 73 -2.58 5.71 -25.49
N PHE A 74 -3.50 5.66 -26.44
CA PHE A 74 -4.85 6.21 -26.32
C PHE A 74 -5.85 5.25 -25.67
N ILE A 75 -5.67 3.93 -25.87
CA ILE A 75 -6.54 2.87 -25.30
C ILE A 75 -6.19 2.57 -23.83
N CYS A 76 -4.98 2.93 -23.38
CA CYS A 76 -4.53 2.66 -22.01
C CYS A 76 -5.20 3.50 -20.91
N LEU A 77 -6.01 4.52 -21.24
CA LEU A 77 -6.62 5.42 -20.26
C LEU A 77 -7.65 4.76 -19.32
N ASP A 78 -8.21 3.60 -19.67
CA ASP A 78 -9.37 3.04 -18.96
C ASP A 78 -9.05 2.04 -17.83
N ASN A 79 -7.79 1.73 -17.53
CA ASN A 79 -7.50 0.68 -16.55
C ASN A 79 -6.29 0.96 -15.64
N THR A 80 -6.48 0.79 -14.32
CA THR A 80 -5.52 1.08 -13.24
C THR A 80 -4.18 0.31 -13.34
N ILE A 81 -4.13 -0.75 -14.17
CA ILE A 81 -2.92 -1.56 -14.46
C ILE A 81 -2.03 -0.89 -15.53
N ASN A 82 -2.58 -0.02 -16.37
CA ASN A 82 -1.88 0.57 -17.52
C ASN A 82 -0.97 1.76 -17.16
N LEU A 83 -1.18 2.39 -15.99
CA LEU A 83 -0.43 3.58 -15.58
C LEU A 83 1.09 3.32 -15.39
N HIS A 84 1.48 2.07 -15.13
CA HIS A 84 2.88 1.69 -14.92
C HIS A 84 3.60 1.29 -16.21
N ILE A 85 2.89 0.65 -17.16
CA ILE A 85 3.40 0.43 -18.53
C ILE A 85 3.61 1.80 -19.19
N LEU A 86 2.71 2.75 -18.94
CA LEU A 86 2.84 4.16 -19.35
C LEU A 86 4.09 4.83 -18.75
N TYR A 87 4.36 4.64 -17.45
CA TYR A 87 5.53 5.23 -16.78
C TYR A 87 6.87 4.68 -17.31
N LYS A 88 6.96 3.36 -17.53
CA LYS A 88 8.18 2.75 -18.12
C LYS A 88 8.31 3.08 -19.62
N GLY A 89 7.19 3.19 -20.32
CA GLY A 89 7.11 3.75 -21.68
C GLY A 89 7.61 5.21 -21.76
N THR A 90 7.31 6.00 -20.74
CA THR A 90 7.76 7.40 -20.63
C THR A 90 9.28 7.48 -20.58
N PHE A 91 9.98 6.63 -19.83
CA PHE A 91 11.45 6.69 -19.76
C PHE A 91 12.13 6.41 -21.10
N ALA A 92 11.70 5.39 -21.83
CA ALA A 92 12.25 5.09 -23.16
C ALA A 92 11.91 6.20 -24.16
N LEU A 93 10.66 6.67 -24.17
CA LEU A 93 10.22 7.79 -25.01
C LEU A 93 11.04 9.06 -24.74
N THR A 94 11.24 9.41 -23.46
CA THR A 94 12.05 10.59 -23.08
C THR A 94 13.48 10.45 -23.56
N ASN A 95 14.10 9.26 -23.48
CA ASN A 95 15.45 9.05 -24.00
C ASN A 95 15.51 9.15 -25.53
N TYR A 96 14.53 8.61 -26.25
CA TYR A 96 14.48 8.75 -27.71
C TYR A 96 14.25 10.21 -28.14
N LEU A 97 13.39 10.94 -27.45
CA LEU A 97 13.17 12.37 -27.70
C LEU A 97 14.41 13.20 -27.38
N ASP A 98 15.16 12.86 -26.32
CA ASP A 98 16.42 13.52 -25.96
C ASP A 98 17.50 13.32 -27.03
N LEU A 99 17.67 12.07 -27.50
CA LEU A 99 18.56 11.77 -28.62
C LEU A 99 18.11 12.47 -29.91
N GLY A 100 16.81 12.48 -30.20
CA GLY A 100 16.23 13.18 -31.35
C GLY A 100 16.49 14.68 -31.30
N ALA A 101 16.30 15.31 -30.14
CA ALA A 101 16.61 16.72 -29.92
C ALA A 101 18.11 17.01 -30.15
N GLY A 102 19.01 16.16 -29.64
CA GLY A 102 20.44 16.29 -29.89
C GLY A 102 20.81 16.21 -31.37
N VAL A 103 20.24 15.27 -32.11
CA VAL A 103 20.44 15.15 -33.56
C VAL A 103 19.92 16.37 -34.30
N LEU A 104 18.74 16.89 -33.93
CA LEU A 104 18.17 18.10 -34.54
C LEU A 104 19.02 19.34 -34.25
N ILE A 105 19.52 19.50 -33.03
CA ILE A 105 20.44 20.59 -32.65
C ILE A 105 21.69 20.56 -33.52
N LEU A 106 22.31 19.39 -33.69
CA LEU A 106 23.50 19.23 -34.53
C LEU A 106 23.18 19.44 -36.02
N TYR A 107 22.03 18.97 -36.49
CA TYR A 107 21.61 19.11 -37.88
C TYR A 107 21.39 20.58 -38.26
N PHE A 108 20.53 21.29 -37.53
CA PHE A 108 20.25 22.70 -37.81
C PHE A 108 21.48 23.58 -37.53
N GLY A 109 22.17 23.35 -36.41
CA GLY A 109 23.38 24.09 -36.06
C GLY A 109 24.51 23.88 -37.07
N GLY A 110 24.63 22.67 -37.66
CA GLY A 110 25.59 22.37 -38.71
C GLY A 110 25.31 23.11 -40.01
N ILE A 111 24.04 23.18 -40.44
CA ILE A 111 23.63 23.93 -41.65
C ILE A 111 23.93 25.43 -41.47
N THR A 112 23.60 26.01 -40.32
CA THR A 112 23.89 27.43 -40.03
C THR A 112 25.38 27.78 -40.13
N ILE A 113 26.28 26.86 -39.73
CA ILE A 113 27.72 27.06 -39.85
C ILE A 113 28.17 26.99 -41.33
N PHE A 114 27.58 26.08 -42.10
CA PHE A 114 27.91 25.92 -43.52
C PHE A 114 27.48 27.13 -44.34
N ASP A 115 26.27 27.63 -44.13
CA ASP A 115 25.73 28.80 -44.84
C ASP A 115 26.53 30.08 -44.52
N TYR A 116 26.99 30.23 -43.26
CA TYR A 116 27.88 31.32 -42.86
C TYR A 116 29.21 31.32 -43.64
N ASN A 117 29.84 30.14 -43.85
CA ASN A 117 31.10 30.04 -44.60
C ASN A 117 30.93 30.33 -46.10
N ASN A 118 29.70 30.22 -46.64
CA ASN A 118 29.38 30.48 -48.04
C ASN A 118 28.98 31.93 -48.34
N GLY A 119 29.05 32.83 -47.36
CA GLY A 119 28.96 34.29 -47.56
C GLY A 119 27.58 34.92 -47.37
N ASP A 120 26.56 34.16 -46.97
CA ASP A 120 25.22 34.72 -46.69
C ASP A 120 25.13 35.14 -45.21
N SER A 121 25.61 36.35 -44.93
CA SER A 121 25.88 36.86 -43.57
C SER A 121 24.73 37.71 -43.04
N ALA A 122 23.99 37.21 -42.06
CA ALA A 122 23.09 38.05 -41.24
C ALA A 122 23.28 37.91 -39.72
N HIS A 123 23.87 36.81 -39.20
CA HIS A 123 24.02 36.63 -37.74
C HIS A 123 25.39 36.04 -37.34
N SER A 124 25.86 36.48 -36.17
CA SER A 124 27.14 36.20 -35.48
C SER A 124 27.85 34.88 -35.80
N ASN A 125 29.18 34.95 -35.92
CA ASN A 125 30.14 33.85 -36.16
C ASN A 125 29.95 32.62 -35.25
N LEU A 126 28.98 31.76 -35.58
CA LEU A 126 28.82 30.47 -34.95
C LEU A 126 29.96 29.56 -35.45
N THR A 127 30.94 29.34 -34.60
CA THR A 127 32.03 28.39 -34.88
C THR A 127 31.61 26.98 -34.48
N LEU A 128 32.28 25.97 -35.04
CA LEU A 128 32.11 24.56 -34.63
C LEU A 128 32.26 24.37 -33.11
N GLY A 129 33.15 25.14 -32.46
CA GLY A 129 33.33 25.12 -31.01
C GLY A 129 32.12 25.62 -30.22
N HIS A 130 31.37 26.60 -30.73
CA HIS A 130 30.13 27.07 -30.10
C HIS A 130 29.04 25.99 -30.17
N LEU A 131 28.95 25.24 -31.25
CA LEU A 131 27.99 24.13 -31.39
C LEU A 131 28.26 23.00 -30.39
N ILE A 132 29.53 22.60 -30.23
CA ILE A 132 29.93 21.61 -29.24
C ILE A 132 29.62 22.11 -27.82
N THR A 133 29.92 23.38 -27.53
CA THR A 133 29.64 24.00 -26.22
C THR A 133 28.14 24.03 -25.93
N PHE A 134 27.31 24.36 -26.92
CA PHE A 134 25.85 24.32 -26.80
C PHE A 134 25.34 22.91 -26.53
N GLN A 135 25.88 21.88 -27.20
CA GLN A 135 25.55 20.49 -26.93
C GLN A 135 25.92 20.05 -25.49
N LEU A 136 27.04 20.54 -24.95
CA LEU A 136 27.40 20.29 -23.56
C LEU A 136 26.41 20.93 -22.60
N TYR A 137 25.97 22.16 -22.85
CA TYR A 137 24.94 22.81 -22.04
C TYR A 137 23.58 22.09 -22.12
N TRP A 138 23.18 21.58 -23.29
CA TRP A 138 21.98 20.76 -23.43
C TRP A 138 22.02 19.53 -22.51
N ASN A 139 23.14 18.82 -22.48
CA ASN A 139 23.32 17.66 -21.60
C ASN A 139 23.24 18.03 -20.11
N MET A 140 23.80 19.18 -19.71
CA MET A 140 23.71 19.67 -18.33
C MET A 140 22.27 20.01 -17.94
N ILE A 141 21.56 20.72 -18.82
CA ILE A 141 20.14 21.09 -18.60
C ILE A 141 19.28 19.84 -18.46
N ASN A 142 19.45 18.85 -19.33
CA ASN A 142 18.71 17.59 -19.23
C ASN A 142 18.97 16.85 -17.92
N THR A 143 20.22 16.86 -17.44
CA THR A 143 20.58 16.25 -16.16
C THR A 143 19.86 16.95 -15.01
N ALA A 144 19.87 18.28 -15.00
CA ALA A 144 19.16 19.08 -13.99
C ALA A 144 17.64 18.84 -14.04
N PHE A 145 17.06 18.76 -15.24
CA PHE A 145 15.63 18.51 -15.44
C PHE A 145 15.22 17.12 -14.94
N LYS A 146 15.99 16.08 -15.26
CA LYS A 146 15.79 14.71 -14.75
C LYS A 146 15.89 14.65 -13.22
N SER A 147 16.81 15.41 -12.62
CA SER A 147 16.91 15.53 -11.16
C SER A 147 15.65 16.17 -10.53
N LEU A 148 15.15 17.25 -11.14
CA LEU A 148 13.93 17.90 -10.68
C LEU A 148 12.71 16.95 -10.75
N GLN A 149 12.58 16.16 -11.81
CA GLN A 149 11.53 15.15 -11.92
C GLN A 149 11.61 14.11 -10.78
N ASN A 150 12.82 13.69 -10.39
CA ASN A 150 13.02 12.77 -9.27
C ASN A 150 12.59 13.38 -7.93
N ILE A 151 12.82 14.68 -7.73
CA ILE A 151 12.37 15.40 -6.53
C ILE A 151 10.85 15.46 -6.50
N LEU A 152 10.21 15.84 -7.62
CA LEU A 152 8.74 15.91 -7.71
C LEU A 152 8.08 14.57 -7.40
N THR A 153 8.56 13.48 -7.98
CA THR A 153 8.02 12.13 -7.70
C THR A 153 8.22 11.71 -6.24
N SER A 154 9.33 12.10 -5.63
CA SER A 154 9.61 11.83 -4.21
C SER A 154 8.71 12.64 -3.29
N PHE A 155 8.47 13.91 -3.61
CA PHE A 155 7.53 14.76 -2.90
C PHE A 155 6.09 14.21 -2.96
N THR A 156 5.61 13.82 -4.15
CA THR A 156 4.28 13.22 -4.30
C THR A 156 4.14 11.93 -3.49
N ARG A 157 5.18 11.08 -3.46
CA ARG A 157 5.19 9.88 -2.62
C ARG A 157 5.15 10.22 -1.12
N ALA A 158 5.93 11.22 -0.68
CA ALA A 158 5.94 11.68 0.70
C ALA A 158 4.58 12.25 1.12
N ALA A 159 3.94 13.06 0.27
CA ALA A 159 2.60 13.60 0.51
C ALA A 159 1.55 12.48 0.65
N GLY A 160 1.59 11.46 -0.22
CA GLY A 160 0.69 10.31 -0.12
C GLY A 160 0.90 9.46 1.14
N ALA A 161 2.13 9.37 1.64
CA ALA A 161 2.44 8.70 2.91
C ALA A 161 1.98 9.54 4.12
N ALA A 162 2.24 10.86 4.09
CA ALA A 162 1.82 11.78 5.14
C ALA A 162 0.30 11.77 5.32
N GLN A 163 -0.47 11.72 4.23
CA GLN A 163 -1.93 11.61 4.30
C GLN A 163 -2.38 10.43 5.17
N ARG A 164 -1.74 9.26 5.04
CA ARG A 164 -2.08 8.07 5.84
C ARG A 164 -1.76 8.28 7.32
N ILE A 165 -0.66 8.94 7.64
CA ILE A 165 -0.26 9.25 9.01
C ILE A 165 -1.25 10.24 9.63
N PHE A 166 -1.60 11.31 8.92
CA PHE A 166 -2.60 12.28 9.39
C PHE A 166 -3.97 11.63 9.58
N THR A 167 -4.40 10.74 8.67
CA THR A 167 -5.64 9.97 8.86
C THR A 167 -5.62 9.11 10.13
N LEU A 168 -4.46 8.56 10.52
CA LEU A 168 -4.33 7.81 11.75
C LEU A 168 -4.30 8.70 13.00
N LEU A 169 -3.65 9.87 12.92
CA LEU A 169 -3.60 10.85 14.01
C LEU A 169 -4.96 11.49 14.29
N ASP A 170 -5.75 11.73 13.25
CA ASP A 170 -7.09 12.32 13.34
C ASP A 170 -8.16 11.27 13.71
N SER A 171 -7.80 9.99 13.73
CA SER A 171 -8.71 8.92 14.13
C SER A 171 -8.98 8.97 15.64
N LEU A 172 -10.17 9.43 16.03
CA LEU A 172 -10.63 9.34 17.41
C LEU A 172 -10.86 7.86 17.80
N PRO A 173 -10.41 7.41 18.98
CA PRO A 173 -10.72 6.06 19.45
C PRO A 173 -12.22 5.93 19.74
N ASP A 174 -12.83 4.82 19.30
CA ASP A 174 -14.25 4.53 19.58
C ASP A 174 -14.56 4.35 21.07
N ILE A 175 -13.55 4.04 21.88
CA ILE A 175 -13.65 3.87 23.33
C ILE A 175 -12.86 5.00 23.99
N ASP A 176 -13.59 5.93 24.60
CA ASP A 176 -13.01 7.04 25.35
C ASP A 176 -12.46 6.53 26.70
N MET A 177 -11.12 6.49 26.81
CA MET A 177 -10.40 6.05 28.01
C MET A 177 -10.51 7.02 29.20
N GLU A 178 -10.89 8.28 28.96
CA GLU A 178 -10.99 9.31 30.01
C GLU A 178 -12.44 9.59 30.43
N SER A 179 -13.44 9.11 29.67
CA SER A 179 -14.86 9.16 30.04
C SER A 179 -15.23 8.19 31.18
N GLY A 180 -14.78 8.50 32.40
CA GLY A 180 -15.10 7.74 33.60
C GLY A 180 -15.45 8.64 34.77
N THR A 181 -16.60 8.43 35.39
CA THR A 181 -16.88 9.03 36.71
C THR A 181 -16.34 8.09 37.79
N ASP A 182 -15.48 8.57 38.68
CA ASP A 182 -15.03 7.77 39.83
C ASP A 182 -16.25 7.36 40.69
N PRO A 183 -16.57 6.06 40.77
CA PRO A 183 -17.74 5.62 41.51
C PRO A 183 -17.54 5.64 43.04
N GLY A 184 -16.34 5.93 43.56
CA GLY A 184 -16.05 5.84 44.99
C GLY A 184 -16.08 4.39 45.48
N VAL A 185 -16.71 4.11 46.63
CA VAL A 185 -16.76 2.74 47.18
C VAL A 185 -17.76 1.88 46.41
N ILE A 186 -17.24 0.89 45.68
CA ILE A 186 -18.07 0.01 44.85
C ILE A 186 -18.41 -1.28 45.60
N LYS A 187 -19.70 -1.48 45.90
CA LYS A 187 -20.22 -2.70 46.57
C LYS A 187 -20.24 -3.97 45.69
N GLY A 188 -19.60 -3.96 44.51
CA GLY A 188 -19.44 -5.15 43.66
C GLY A 188 -20.73 -5.68 43.01
N HIS A 189 -21.82 -4.91 42.99
CA HIS A 189 -23.07 -5.29 42.33
C HIS A 189 -23.00 -5.02 40.82
N ILE A 190 -22.97 -6.09 40.02
CA ILE A 190 -22.99 -6.03 38.56
C ILE A 190 -24.37 -6.47 38.10
N VAL A 191 -25.01 -5.63 37.29
CA VAL A 191 -26.33 -5.92 36.71
C VAL A 191 -26.19 -5.89 35.20
N ILE A 192 -26.40 -7.03 34.57
CA ILE A 192 -26.46 -7.15 33.11
C ILE A 192 -27.94 -7.14 32.74
N LYS A 193 -28.36 -6.19 31.88
CA LYS A 193 -29.73 -6.09 31.37
C LYS A 193 -29.70 -6.05 29.85
N ASP A 194 -30.48 -6.94 29.24
CA ASP A 194 -30.82 -6.91 27.81
C ASP A 194 -29.58 -6.73 26.90
N LEU A 195 -28.61 -7.63 27.09
CA LEU A 195 -27.31 -7.53 26.46
C LEU A 195 -27.30 -8.29 25.13
N HIS A 196 -27.19 -7.54 24.03
CA HIS A 196 -26.96 -8.08 22.69
C HIS A 196 -25.57 -7.69 22.20
N PHE A 197 -24.77 -8.67 21.75
CA PHE A 197 -23.43 -8.45 21.23
C PHE A 197 -23.17 -9.24 19.95
N HIS A 198 -22.55 -8.55 18.99
CA HIS A 198 -22.07 -9.07 17.72
C HIS A 198 -20.63 -8.60 17.51
N TYR A 199 -19.77 -9.46 16.97
CA TYR A 199 -18.45 -9.01 16.54
C TYR A 199 -18.56 -8.18 15.26
N ALA A 200 -17.83 -7.06 15.18
CA ALA A 200 -17.79 -6.22 13.98
C ALA A 200 -17.33 -6.98 12.72
N SER A 201 -16.49 -8.00 12.89
CA SER A 201 -16.05 -8.88 11.79
C SER A 201 -17.13 -9.86 11.28
N ARG A 202 -18.21 -10.08 12.05
CA ARG A 202 -19.30 -11.01 11.75
C ARG A 202 -20.64 -10.48 12.30
N PRO A 203 -21.21 -9.40 11.69
CA PRO A 203 -22.40 -8.73 12.20
C PRO A 203 -23.66 -9.62 12.19
N GLU A 204 -23.75 -10.57 11.25
CA GLU A 204 -24.93 -11.44 11.06
C GLU A 204 -25.11 -12.51 12.15
N LYS A 205 -24.09 -12.76 12.99
CA LYS A 205 -24.12 -13.85 13.98
C LYS A 205 -24.05 -13.29 15.40
N PRO A 206 -25.20 -13.16 16.09
CA PRO A 206 -25.21 -12.82 17.52
C PRO A 206 -24.43 -13.86 18.31
N VAL A 207 -23.51 -13.40 19.16
CA VAL A 207 -22.75 -14.26 20.06
C VAL A 207 -23.34 -14.23 21.46
N LEU A 208 -23.81 -13.08 21.94
CA LEU A 208 -24.51 -12.98 23.22
C LEU A 208 -25.89 -12.36 22.99
N GLN A 209 -26.91 -13.07 23.49
CA GLN A 209 -28.28 -12.60 23.60
C GLN A 209 -28.75 -12.95 25.02
N VAL A 210 -28.86 -11.94 25.88
CA VAL A 210 -29.30 -12.12 27.26
C VAL A 210 -30.60 -11.34 27.47
N GLU A 211 -31.72 -12.03 27.33
CA GLU A 211 -33.07 -11.45 27.46
C GLU A 211 -33.53 -11.30 28.93
N SER A 212 -32.76 -11.78 29.91
CA SER A 212 -33.10 -11.72 31.35
C SER A 212 -32.09 -10.93 32.16
N SER A 213 -32.57 -10.14 33.14
CA SER A 213 -31.70 -9.33 33.99
C SER A 213 -30.97 -10.19 35.03
N ILE A 214 -29.66 -10.38 34.86
CA ILE A 214 -28.83 -11.13 35.81
C ILE A 214 -28.25 -10.12 36.82
N ILE A 215 -28.60 -10.30 38.10
CA ILE A 215 -28.10 -9.48 39.21
C ILE A 215 -27.06 -10.29 39.98
N LEU A 216 -25.80 -9.89 39.88
CA LEU A 216 -24.70 -10.50 40.64
C LEU A 216 -24.54 -9.74 41.95
N THR A 217 -24.78 -10.44 43.07
CA THR A 217 -24.68 -9.88 44.42
C THR A 217 -23.55 -10.59 45.19
N ARG A 218 -22.53 -9.80 45.59
CA ARG A 218 -21.36 -10.20 46.42
C ARG A 218 -20.33 -11.16 45.81
N ILE A 219 -19.14 -11.12 46.44
CA ILE A 219 -17.91 -11.88 46.21
C ILE A 219 -18.16 -13.38 46.49
N HIS A 220 -18.91 -14.04 45.63
CA HIS A 220 -18.79 -15.48 45.47
C HIS A 220 -17.98 -15.74 44.20
N ILE A 221 -17.03 -16.67 44.30
CA ILE A 221 -16.33 -17.24 43.14
C ILE A 221 -17.42 -17.97 42.35
N ILE A 222 -18.04 -17.25 41.43
CA ILE A 222 -19.11 -17.78 40.59
C ILE A 222 -18.43 -18.60 39.51
N TYR A 223 -18.48 -19.92 39.68
CA TYR A 223 -18.20 -20.86 38.60
C TYR A 223 -19.30 -20.72 37.56
N LEU A 224 -19.06 -19.88 36.56
CA LEU A 224 -19.91 -19.78 35.39
C LEU A 224 -19.69 -21.05 34.53
N CYS A 225 -20.38 -22.13 34.89
CA CYS A 225 -20.35 -23.41 34.18
C CYS A 225 -21.21 -23.31 32.92
N ILE A 226 -20.75 -22.52 31.94
CA ILE A 226 -21.37 -22.48 30.62
C ILE A 226 -20.77 -23.60 29.78
N ARG A 227 -21.66 -24.34 29.10
CA ARG A 227 -21.37 -25.55 28.28
C ARG A 227 -20.41 -25.30 27.09
N THR A 228 -19.89 -24.09 26.91
CA THR A 228 -19.01 -23.72 25.79
C THR A 228 -18.02 -22.66 26.26
N PHE A 229 -16.72 -23.02 26.30
CA PHE A 229 -15.61 -22.18 26.79
C PHE A 229 -15.54 -20.77 26.18
N LEU A 230 -16.04 -20.57 24.95
CA LEU A 230 -16.03 -19.26 24.27
C LEU A 230 -16.80 -18.17 25.04
N TYR A 231 -17.95 -18.50 25.62
CA TYR A 231 -18.80 -17.47 26.23
C TYR A 231 -18.21 -16.89 27.50
N THR A 232 -17.52 -17.71 28.31
CA THR A 232 -16.89 -17.25 29.56
C THR A 232 -15.83 -16.18 29.31
N TYR A 233 -15.01 -16.32 28.27
CA TYR A 233 -14.01 -15.30 27.92
C TYR A 233 -14.64 -13.99 27.46
N ILE A 234 -15.75 -14.05 26.72
CA ILE A 234 -16.42 -12.84 26.22
C ILE A 234 -16.93 -11.98 27.37
N TYR A 235 -17.47 -12.59 28.44
CA TYR A 235 -17.84 -11.86 29.66
C TYR A 235 -16.64 -11.17 30.32
N ILE A 236 -15.46 -11.80 30.31
CA ILE A 236 -14.22 -11.20 30.85
C ILE A 236 -13.77 -10.01 29.99
N TYR A 237 -13.72 -10.17 28.66
CA TYR A 237 -13.37 -9.07 27.75
C TYR A 237 -14.33 -7.89 27.87
N PHE A 238 -15.62 -8.18 28.05
CA PHE A 238 -16.64 -7.15 28.26
C PHE A 238 -16.50 -6.48 29.63
N PHE A 239 -16.14 -7.22 30.69
CA PHE A 239 -15.83 -6.66 32.00
C PHE A 239 -14.64 -5.69 31.96
N PHE A 240 -13.63 -5.99 31.13
CA PHE A 240 -12.49 -5.11 30.87
C PHE A 240 -12.77 -4.01 29.83
N PHE A 241 -14.01 -3.86 29.36
CA PHE A 241 -14.41 -2.81 28.42
C PHE A 241 -13.67 -2.82 27.06
N PHE A 242 -13.17 -3.98 26.61
CA PHE A 242 -12.53 -4.08 25.29
C PHE A 242 -13.50 -3.88 24.11
N TYR A 243 -14.82 -4.00 24.34
CA TYR A 243 -15.86 -3.83 23.33
C TYR A 243 -17.06 -3.08 23.90
N ASN A 244 -17.67 -2.20 23.10
CA ASN A 244 -18.92 -1.53 23.44
C ASN A 244 -20.15 -2.38 23.06
N CYS A 245 -21.24 -2.24 23.83
CA CYS A 245 -22.53 -2.84 23.47
C CYS A 245 -23.14 -2.14 22.26
N THR A 246 -23.78 -2.92 21.38
CA THR A 246 -24.52 -2.38 20.24
C THR A 246 -25.84 -1.71 20.61
N ASN A 247 -26.47 -2.04 21.76
CA ASN A 247 -27.82 -1.52 22.05
C ASN A 247 -28.20 -1.15 23.49
N ASN A 248 -27.34 -1.28 24.52
CA ASN A 248 -27.62 -0.71 25.85
C ASN A 248 -26.39 -0.70 26.77
N LYS A 249 -26.36 0.23 27.72
CA LYS A 249 -25.24 0.47 28.64
C LYS A 249 -25.24 -0.52 29.82
N MET A 250 -24.09 -1.11 30.11
CA MET A 250 -23.82 -1.78 31.39
C MET A 250 -23.58 -0.73 32.48
N TYR A 251 -24.33 -0.77 33.59
CA TYR A 251 -24.19 0.18 34.69
C TYR A 251 -23.81 -0.52 35.98
N LYS A 252 -22.79 0.01 36.66
CA LYS A 252 -22.43 -0.37 38.03
C LYS A 252 -23.23 0.52 38.98
N LYS A 253 -24.13 -0.06 39.79
CA LYS A 253 -25.08 0.72 40.61
C LYS A 253 -24.34 1.38 41.80
N LYS A 254 -24.34 2.72 41.89
CA LYS A 254 -24.02 3.45 43.13
C LYS A 254 -25.15 3.19 44.12
N GLY A 255 -24.86 2.49 45.21
CA GLY A 255 -25.82 2.30 46.30
C GLY A 255 -25.63 3.39 47.34
N TYR A 256 -26.67 4.20 47.57
CA TYR A 256 -26.90 4.81 48.88
C TYR A 256 -27.10 3.68 49.91
#